data_AF-A0A3D5RQY2-F1
#
_entry.id   AF-A0A3D5RQY2-F1
#
_cell.length_a   1.000
_cell.length_b   1.000
_cell.length_c   1.000
_cell.angle_alpha   90.00
_cell.angle_beta   90.00
_cell.angle_gamma   90.00
#
_symmetry.space_group_name_H-M   'P 1'
#
loop_
_entity.id
_entity.type
_entity.pdbx_description
1 polymer ?
#
loop_
_entity_poly.entity_id
_entity_poly.type
_entity_poly.pdbx_seq_one_letter_code
_entity_poly.pdbx_strand_id
1 'polypeptide(L)'
;MHSLLFSQMPDVSVLKAISWAVVTATIFQAFSQLSPIKMHEFTIWFFIFCVTIMVVSWPFVFSSLGFSRNGRGFQGVLNQPQAYGIFLGLLSAWGAAINLQKGKISAATLFVFGSSITALVLTQSRTGGIAFIVGVSASITLLIFVGKFRELSAVFRRMVVLMSIVTLLAISTIDWWLRIALGYIFKGYDVDQLSELYASSRGFLY
;
A
#
# COMPACT_ATOMS: atom_id res chain seq x y z
N MET A 1 -14.80 -13.19 -2.75
CA MET A 1 -15.09 -14.60 -3.08
C MET A 1 -16.43 -14.79 -3.80
N HIS A 2 -17.47 -13.97 -3.58
CA HIS A 2 -18.72 -14.02 -4.38
C HIS A 2 -18.52 -13.77 -5.89
N SER A 3 -17.61 -12.88 -6.31
CA SER A 3 -17.37 -12.61 -7.74
C SER A 3 -16.71 -13.75 -8.53
N LEU A 4 -16.09 -14.74 -7.87
CA LEU A 4 -15.47 -15.89 -8.54
C LEU A 4 -16.48 -17.03 -8.76
N LEU A 5 -17.43 -17.19 -7.84
CA LEU A 5 -18.44 -18.25 -7.88
C LEU A 5 -19.78 -17.78 -8.49
N PHE A 6 -20.02 -16.46 -8.56
CA PHE A 6 -21.26 -15.86 -9.08
C PHE A 6 -20.97 -14.79 -10.16
N SER A 7 -19.96 -15.01 -11.00
CA SER A 7 -19.81 -14.20 -12.22
C SER A 7 -20.89 -14.61 -13.21
N GLN A 8 -21.63 -13.66 -13.77
CA GLN A 8 -22.60 -13.90 -14.85
C GLN A 8 -21.93 -14.47 -16.12
N MET A 9 -20.59 -14.40 -16.20
CA MET A 9 -19.76 -14.96 -17.27
C MET A 9 -18.54 -15.68 -16.64
N PRO A 10 -18.66 -16.98 -16.29
CA PRO A 10 -17.61 -17.76 -15.66
C PRO A 10 -16.31 -17.84 -16.49
N ASP A 11 -16.46 -17.94 -17.80
CA ASP A 11 -15.43 -17.99 -18.83
C ASP A 11 -14.51 -16.75 -18.79
N VAL A 12 -15.05 -15.55 -18.58
CA VAL A 12 -14.23 -14.33 -18.39
C VAL A 12 -13.41 -14.40 -17.11
N SER A 13 -13.97 -14.95 -16.03
CA SER A 13 -13.26 -15.12 -14.75
C SER A 13 -12.13 -16.14 -14.86
N VAL A 14 -12.37 -17.26 -15.57
CA VAL A 14 -11.34 -18.27 -15.85
C VAL A 14 -10.20 -17.67 -16.69
N LEU A 15 -10.52 -16.91 -17.75
CA LEU A 15 -9.51 -16.25 -18.58
C LEU A 15 -8.67 -15.25 -17.76
N LYS A 16 -9.28 -14.47 -16.87
CA LYS A 16 -8.54 -13.57 -15.95
C LYS A 16 -7.63 -14.34 -15.00
N ALA A 17 -8.09 -15.46 -14.47
CA ALA A 17 -7.29 -16.31 -13.58
C ALA A 17 -6.09 -16.91 -14.31
N ILE A 18 -6.29 -17.43 -15.53
CA ILE A 18 -5.21 -17.95 -16.38
C ILE A 18 -4.22 -16.84 -16.72
N SER A 19 -4.71 -15.68 -17.16
CA SER A 19 -3.86 -14.52 -17.48
C SER A 19 -2.99 -14.10 -16.30
N TRP A 20 -3.58 -14.00 -15.10
CA TRP A 20 -2.84 -13.70 -13.88
C TRP A 20 -1.81 -14.79 -13.56
N ALA A 21 -2.20 -16.06 -13.61
CA ALA A 21 -1.31 -17.18 -13.32
C ALA A 21 -0.10 -17.24 -14.27
N VAL A 22 -0.31 -17.03 -15.57
CA VAL A 22 0.76 -17.02 -16.57
C VAL A 22 1.71 -15.85 -16.34
N VAL A 23 1.20 -14.64 -16.09
CA VAL A 23 2.04 -13.47 -15.80
C VAL A 23 2.84 -13.69 -14.52
N THR A 24 2.20 -14.17 -13.45
CA THR A 24 2.86 -14.46 -12.18
C THR A 24 3.93 -15.55 -12.32
N ALA A 25 3.64 -16.65 -13.02
CA ALA A 25 4.61 -17.70 -13.27
C ALA A 25 5.79 -17.21 -14.10
N THR A 26 5.55 -16.37 -15.11
CA THR A 26 6.61 -15.77 -15.94
C THR A 26 7.51 -14.87 -15.11
N ILE A 27 6.93 -14.04 -14.23
CA ILE A 27 7.70 -13.20 -13.31
C ILE A 27 8.53 -14.08 -12.38
N PHE A 28 7.94 -15.08 -11.71
CA PHE A 28 8.70 -15.96 -10.82
C PHE A 28 9.84 -16.68 -11.55
N GLN A 29 9.58 -17.19 -12.75
CA GLN A 29 10.61 -17.83 -13.57
C GLN A 29 11.74 -16.88 -13.91
N ALA A 30 11.42 -15.64 -14.33
CA ALA A 30 12.42 -14.63 -14.62
C ALA A 30 13.30 -14.29 -13.41
N PHE A 31 12.70 -14.14 -12.22
CA PHE A 31 13.44 -13.86 -10.99
C PHE A 31 14.27 -15.06 -10.51
N SER A 32 13.81 -16.30 -10.71
CA SER A 32 14.55 -17.51 -10.32
C SER A 32 15.87 -17.70 -11.07
N GLN A 33 16.01 -17.09 -12.25
CA GLN A 33 17.20 -17.19 -13.10
C GLN A 33 18.20 -16.04 -12.88
N LEU A 34 17.87 -15.06 -12.04
CA LEU A 34 18.79 -13.96 -11.76
C LEU A 34 19.94 -14.43 -10.87
N SER A 35 21.17 -14.08 -11.25
CA SER A 35 22.31 -14.25 -10.36
C SER A 35 22.16 -13.36 -9.12
N PRO A 36 22.77 -13.72 -7.98
CA PRO A 36 22.66 -12.92 -6.74
C PRO A 36 23.05 -11.45 -6.93
N ILE A 37 24.03 -11.17 -7.78
CA ILE A 37 24.48 -9.81 -8.12
C ILE A 37 23.38 -9.04 -8.85
N LYS A 38 22.81 -9.62 -9.91
CA LYS A 38 21.72 -8.99 -10.69
C LYS A 38 20.46 -8.81 -9.84
N MET A 39 20.17 -9.75 -8.94
CA MET A 39 19.06 -9.63 -8.00
C MET A 39 19.25 -8.42 -7.07
N HIS A 40 20.47 -8.22 -6.56
CA HIS A 40 20.78 -7.07 -5.72
C HIS A 40 20.66 -5.74 -6.47
N GLU A 41 21.21 -5.65 -7.68
CA GLU A 41 21.08 -4.47 -8.54
C GLU A 41 19.62 -4.15 -8.88
N PHE A 42 18.85 -5.17 -9.27
CA PHE A 42 17.42 -5.04 -9.52
C PHE A 42 16.66 -4.55 -8.29
N THR A 43 16.97 -5.10 -7.12
CA THR A 43 16.35 -4.72 -5.85
C THR A 43 16.58 -3.24 -5.54
N ILE A 44 17.79 -2.74 -5.74
CA ILE A 44 18.13 -1.32 -5.55
C ILE A 44 17.40 -0.46 -6.59
N TRP A 45 17.49 -0.82 -7.86
CA TRP A 45 16.83 -0.09 -8.95
C TRP A 45 15.32 0.00 -8.74
N PHE A 46 14.68 -1.11 -8.39
CA PHE A 46 13.25 -1.19 -8.18
C PHE A 46 12.82 -0.39 -6.94
N PHE A 47 13.62 -0.43 -5.86
CA PHE A 47 13.37 0.43 -4.70
C PHE A 47 13.46 1.93 -5.06
N ILE A 48 14.50 2.33 -5.81
CA ILE A 48 14.67 3.72 -6.27
C ILE A 48 13.50 4.12 -7.16
N PHE A 49 13.13 3.28 -8.13
CA PHE A 49 11.96 3.50 -8.98
C PHE A 49 10.69 3.70 -8.15
N CYS A 50 10.50 2.89 -7.10
CA CYS A 50 9.36 3.04 -6.21
C CYS A 50 9.37 4.39 -5.48
N VAL A 51 10.53 4.78 -4.95
CA VAL A 51 10.71 6.09 -4.30
C VAL A 51 10.48 7.23 -5.28
N THR A 52 10.95 7.12 -6.52
CA THR A 52 10.75 8.13 -7.56
C THR A 52 9.27 8.34 -7.84
N ILE A 53 8.47 7.29 -8.03
CA ILE A 53 7.01 7.43 -8.23
C ILE A 53 6.36 8.16 -7.05
N MET A 54 6.74 7.82 -5.81
CA MET A 54 6.22 8.49 -4.61
C MET A 54 6.61 9.97 -4.59
N VAL A 55 7.88 10.29 -4.84
CA VAL A 55 8.39 11.68 -4.86
C VAL A 55 7.71 12.51 -5.95
N VAL A 56 7.60 11.98 -7.16
CA VAL A 56 6.92 12.67 -8.28
C VAL A 56 5.43 12.83 -7.99
N SER A 57 4.83 11.96 -7.18
CA SER A 57 3.43 12.09 -6.79
C SER A 57 3.19 13.22 -5.78
N TRP A 58 4.16 13.56 -4.91
CA TRP A 58 3.95 14.54 -3.84
C TRP A 58 3.44 15.93 -4.27
N PRO A 59 3.95 16.55 -5.34
CA PRO A 59 3.42 17.82 -5.84
C PRO A 59 1.91 17.79 -6.13
N PHE A 60 1.38 16.62 -6.52
CA PHE A 60 -0.04 16.46 -6.83
C PHE A 60 -0.94 16.47 -5.59
N VAL A 61 -0.40 16.39 -4.36
CA VAL A 61 -1.20 16.53 -3.13
C VAL A 61 -1.81 17.94 -3.03
N PHE A 62 -1.14 18.95 -3.58
CA PHE A 62 -1.62 20.33 -3.58
C PHE A 62 -2.51 20.67 -4.79
N SER A 63 -2.86 19.68 -5.61
CA SER A 63 -3.62 19.85 -6.84
C SER A 63 -4.83 18.92 -6.88
N SER A 64 -5.93 19.38 -7.46
CA SER A 64 -7.10 18.55 -7.74
C SER A 64 -6.78 17.36 -8.66
N LEU A 65 -5.72 17.46 -9.47
CA LEU A 65 -5.23 16.37 -10.33
C LEU A 65 -4.87 15.11 -9.52
N GLY A 66 -4.34 15.29 -8.32
CA GLY A 66 -4.02 14.18 -7.40
C GLY A 66 -5.23 13.44 -6.84
N PHE A 67 -6.45 13.95 -7.07
CA PHE A 67 -7.72 13.42 -6.55
C PHE A 67 -8.80 13.26 -7.64
N SER A 68 -8.47 13.52 -8.91
CA SER A 68 -9.42 13.81 -9.98
C SER A 68 -10.46 12.72 -10.27
N ARG A 69 -10.16 11.44 -9.97
CA ARG A 69 -11.04 10.33 -10.33
C ARG A 69 -12.17 10.05 -9.34
N ASN A 70 -11.98 10.37 -8.06
CA ASN A 70 -12.94 10.10 -6.98
C ASN A 70 -13.16 11.28 -6.03
N GLY A 71 -12.46 12.41 -6.22
CA GLY A 71 -12.51 13.60 -5.36
C GLY A 71 -12.00 13.43 -3.93
N ARG A 72 -11.73 12.20 -3.47
CA ARG A 72 -11.42 11.87 -2.06
C ARG A 72 -10.08 11.17 -1.85
N GLY A 73 -9.78 10.12 -2.63
CA GLY A 73 -8.56 9.33 -2.46
C GLY A 73 -7.40 9.86 -3.32
N PHE A 74 -6.24 10.04 -2.70
CA PHE A 74 -5.02 10.43 -3.41
C PHE A 74 -4.56 9.30 -4.34
N GLN A 75 -4.34 9.61 -5.62
CA GLN A 75 -3.97 8.63 -6.64
C GLN A 75 -2.56 8.79 -7.21
N GLY A 76 -1.89 9.90 -6.88
CA GLY A 76 -0.56 10.23 -7.40
C GLY A 76 -0.49 10.14 -8.92
N VAL A 77 0.67 9.71 -9.42
CA VAL A 77 0.92 9.54 -10.86
C VAL A 77 0.21 8.30 -11.46
N LEU A 78 -0.17 7.32 -10.63
CA LEU A 78 -0.77 6.06 -11.11
C LEU A 78 -2.26 6.19 -11.48
N ASN A 79 -2.87 7.36 -11.28
CA ASN A 79 -4.25 7.70 -11.70
C ASN A 79 -5.34 6.73 -11.19
N GLN A 80 -5.04 5.95 -10.14
CA GLN A 80 -5.96 5.09 -9.40
C GLN A 80 -5.56 4.98 -7.93
N PRO A 81 -6.42 5.38 -6.97
CA PRO A 81 -6.09 5.32 -5.54
C PRO A 81 -5.80 3.90 -5.05
N GLN A 82 -6.50 2.88 -5.56
CA GLN A 82 -6.31 1.50 -5.13
C GLN A 82 -4.96 0.95 -5.56
N ALA A 83 -4.58 1.17 -6.82
CA ALA A 83 -3.30 0.75 -7.37
C ALA A 83 -2.14 1.48 -6.68
N TYR A 84 -2.27 2.80 -6.51
CA TYR A 84 -1.28 3.62 -5.81
C TYR A 84 -1.15 3.22 -4.35
N GLY A 85 -2.26 2.90 -3.68
CA GLY A 85 -2.23 2.41 -2.30
C GLY A 85 -1.54 1.05 -2.16
N ILE A 86 -1.76 0.08 -3.07
CA ILE A 86 -1.03 -1.20 -3.04
C ILE A 86 0.48 -0.97 -3.20
N PHE A 87 0.84 -0.11 -4.16
CA PHE A 87 2.21 0.27 -4.42
C PHE A 87 2.88 0.92 -3.20
N LEU A 88 2.21 1.88 -2.54
CA LEU A 88 2.72 2.51 -1.34
C LEU A 88 2.78 1.56 -0.14
N GLY A 89 1.81 0.65 0.00
CA GLY A 89 1.83 -0.38 1.04
C GLY A 89 3.07 -1.26 0.95
N LEU A 90 3.45 -1.65 -0.27
CA LEU A 90 4.70 -2.38 -0.51
C LEU A 90 5.94 -1.53 -0.16
N LEU A 91 6.00 -0.28 -0.62
CA LEU A 91 7.13 0.62 -0.35
C LEU A 91 7.28 0.91 1.16
N SER A 92 6.18 1.11 1.87
CA SER A 92 6.18 1.29 3.32
C SER A 92 6.63 0.05 4.07
N ALA A 93 6.17 -1.14 3.67
CA ALA A 93 6.62 -2.40 4.26
C ALA A 93 8.12 -2.62 4.03
N TRP A 94 8.61 -2.30 2.83
CA TRP A 94 10.03 -2.39 2.51
C TRP A 94 10.86 -1.36 3.29
N GLY A 95 10.41 -0.11 3.36
CA GLY A 95 11.02 0.93 4.17
C GLY A 95 11.12 0.51 5.64
N ALA A 96 10.05 -0.08 6.19
CA ALA A 96 10.07 -0.66 7.52
C ALA A 96 11.15 -1.76 7.61
N ALA A 97 11.13 -2.75 6.72
CA ALA A 97 12.09 -3.85 6.71
C ALA A 97 13.56 -3.38 6.69
N ILE A 98 13.90 -2.36 5.89
CA ILE A 98 15.25 -1.78 5.87
C ILE A 98 15.62 -1.18 7.23
N ASN A 99 14.71 -0.42 7.85
CA ASN A 99 14.95 0.17 9.17
C ASN A 99 15.00 -0.87 10.29
N LEU A 100 14.34 -2.02 10.12
CA LEU A 100 14.40 -3.15 11.04
C LEU A 100 15.74 -3.89 10.95
N GLN A 101 16.22 -4.15 9.73
CA GLN A 101 17.47 -4.88 9.51
C GLN A 101 18.72 -4.05 9.86
N LYS A 102 18.70 -2.74 9.57
CA LYS A 102 19.85 -1.88 9.87
C LYS A 102 19.89 -1.58 11.36
N GLY A 103 20.98 -1.92 12.05
CA GLY A 103 21.20 -1.59 13.46
C GLY A 103 21.18 -0.08 13.78
N LYS A 104 21.12 0.81 12.78
CA LYS A 104 20.92 2.26 12.93
C LYS A 104 19.83 2.73 11.97
N ILE A 105 18.92 3.58 12.45
CA ILE A 105 17.89 4.22 11.62
C ILE A 105 18.56 5.31 10.80
N SER A 106 18.51 5.22 9.47
CA SER A 106 18.95 6.31 8.59
C SER A 106 17.80 7.32 8.44
N ALA A 107 18.12 8.62 8.51
CA ALA A 107 17.13 9.67 8.29
C ALA A 107 16.46 9.56 6.91
N ALA A 108 17.19 9.14 5.88
CA ALA A 108 16.65 8.96 4.54
C ALA A 108 15.63 7.80 4.47
N THR A 109 15.95 6.65 5.07
CA THR A 109 15.02 5.50 5.09
C THR A 109 13.83 5.75 5.99
N LEU A 110 14.01 6.54 7.05
CA LEU A 110 12.92 7.02 7.89
C LEU A 110 11.99 7.96 7.13
N PHE A 111 12.56 8.91 6.38
CA PHE A 111 11.81 9.84 5.55
C PHE A 111 10.99 9.11 4.48
N VAL A 112 11.58 8.15 3.76
CA VAL A 112 10.86 7.32 2.77
C VAL A 112 9.75 6.52 3.43
N PHE A 113 10.01 5.90 4.59
CA PHE A 113 8.98 5.16 5.33
C PHE A 113 7.82 6.07 5.77
N GLY A 114 8.14 7.20 6.43
CA GLY A 114 7.12 8.14 6.90
C GLY A 114 6.31 8.74 5.75
N SER A 115 6.98 9.21 4.69
CA SER A 115 6.30 9.78 3.52
C SER A 115 5.43 8.77 2.78
N SER A 116 5.90 7.52 2.62
CA SER A 116 5.08 6.47 1.99
C SER A 116 3.86 6.10 2.83
N ILE A 117 3.98 6.02 4.16
CA ILE A 117 2.85 5.79 5.06
C ILE A 117 1.86 6.94 4.98
N THR A 118 2.32 8.19 5.07
CA THR A 118 1.43 9.36 4.95
C THR A 118 0.67 9.30 3.63
N ALA A 119 1.38 9.13 2.51
CA ALA A 119 0.76 9.02 1.20
C ALA A 119 -0.21 7.83 1.10
N LEU A 120 0.11 6.70 1.76
CA LEU A 120 -0.74 5.51 1.78
C LEU A 120 -2.08 5.82 2.42
N VAL A 121 -2.09 6.51 3.57
CA VAL A 121 -3.36 6.84 4.22
C VAL A 121 -4.14 7.90 3.41
N LEU A 122 -3.45 8.84 2.72
CA LEU A 122 -4.10 9.76 1.77
C LEU A 122 -4.86 9.02 0.66
N THR A 123 -4.36 7.84 0.23
CA THR A 123 -5.02 7.08 -0.83
C THR A 123 -6.37 6.51 -0.43
N GLN A 124 -6.66 6.40 0.88
CA GLN A 124 -7.83 5.70 1.40
C GLN A 124 -7.95 4.25 0.87
N SER A 125 -6.83 3.62 0.53
CA SER A 125 -6.79 2.26 -0.02
C SER A 125 -6.69 1.19 1.08
N ARG A 126 -7.80 0.49 1.33
CA ARG A 126 -7.85 -0.68 2.25
C ARG A 126 -6.93 -1.81 1.80
N THR A 127 -6.84 -2.06 0.50
CA THR A 127 -5.96 -3.07 -0.07
C THR A 127 -4.49 -2.71 0.13
N GLY A 128 -4.14 -1.42 0.06
CA GLY A 128 -2.80 -0.92 0.39
C GLY A 128 -2.43 -1.12 1.85
N GLY A 129 -3.35 -0.82 2.77
CA GLY A 129 -3.16 -1.08 4.20
C GLY A 129 -2.95 -2.57 4.51
N ILE A 130 -3.71 -3.46 3.88
CA ILE A 130 -3.53 -4.91 4.00
C ILE A 130 -2.15 -5.33 3.46
N ALA A 131 -1.75 -4.82 2.30
CA ALA A 131 -0.44 -5.11 1.72
C ALA A 131 0.71 -4.72 2.66
N PHE A 132 0.61 -3.54 3.29
CA PHE A 132 1.56 -3.09 4.30
C PHE A 132 1.64 -4.06 5.50
N ILE A 133 0.50 -4.41 6.09
CA ILE A 133 0.44 -5.30 7.27
C ILE A 133 1.04 -6.67 6.93
N VAL A 134 0.66 -7.25 5.79
CA VAL A 134 1.18 -8.55 5.34
C VAL A 134 2.68 -8.48 5.11
N GLY A 135 3.18 -7.44 4.44
CA GLY A 135 4.61 -7.28 4.16
C GLY A 135 5.46 -7.11 5.43
N VAL A 136 4.99 -6.32 6.40
CA VAL A 136 5.64 -6.16 7.70
C VAL A 136 5.62 -7.47 8.49
N SER A 137 4.46 -8.15 8.53
CA SER A 137 4.32 -9.43 9.24
C SER A 137 5.27 -10.48 8.66
N ALA A 138 5.33 -10.61 7.34
CA ALA A 138 6.26 -11.51 6.66
C ALA A 138 7.73 -11.17 6.99
N SER A 139 8.09 -9.89 7.04
CA SER A 139 9.44 -9.44 7.38
C SER A 139 9.82 -9.82 8.82
N ILE A 140 8.90 -9.67 9.78
CA ILE A 140 9.11 -10.07 11.18
C ILE A 140 9.25 -11.59 11.27
N THR A 141 8.36 -12.34 10.62
CA THR A 141 8.42 -13.81 10.58
C THR A 141 9.76 -14.30 10.04
N LEU A 142 10.27 -13.69 8.96
CA LEU A 142 11.59 -14.03 8.41
C LEU A 142 12.73 -13.74 9.41
N LEU A 143 12.70 -12.62 10.12
CA LEU A 143 13.71 -12.31 11.14
C LEU A 143 13.72 -13.33 12.28
N ILE A 144 12.54 -13.82 12.68
CA ILE A 144 12.38 -14.89 13.68
C ILE A 144 13.01 -16.19 13.16
N PHE A 145 12.70 -16.59 11.93
CA PHE A 145 13.25 -17.83 11.34
C PHE A 145 14.76 -17.79 11.14
N VAL A 146 15.35 -16.63 10.85
CA VAL A 146 16.81 -16.46 10.72
C VAL A 146 17.51 -16.41 12.09
N GLY A 147 16.77 -16.53 13.20
CA GLY A 147 17.34 -16.66 14.54
C GLY A 147 17.88 -15.35 15.12
N LYS A 148 17.55 -14.20 14.52
CA LYS A 148 17.99 -12.87 14.98
C LYS A 148 17.11 -12.32 16.12
N PHE A 149 16.76 -13.17 17.10
CA PHE A 149 15.86 -12.83 18.21
C PHE A 149 16.36 -11.67 19.08
N ARG A 150 17.68 -11.49 19.21
CA ARG A 150 18.26 -10.39 19.97
C ARG A 150 18.03 -9.02 19.33
N GLU A 151 17.81 -8.98 18.02
CA GLU A 151 17.41 -7.78 17.29
C GLU A 151 15.89 -7.53 17.40
N LEU A 152 15.09 -8.54 17.77
CA LEU A 152 13.63 -8.46 17.83
C LEU A 152 13.12 -7.42 18.85
N SER A 153 13.77 -7.31 20.02
CA SER A 153 13.41 -6.31 21.04
C SER A 153 13.78 -4.88 20.61
N ALA A 154 14.89 -4.72 19.90
CA ALA A 154 15.29 -3.44 19.31
C ALA A 154 14.37 -3.05 18.14
N VAL A 155 13.99 -4.03 17.31
CA VAL A 155 13.00 -3.91 16.24
C VAL A 155 11.65 -3.48 16.79
N PHE A 156 11.15 -4.14 17.83
CA PHE A 156 9.86 -3.82 18.45
C PHE A 156 9.88 -2.38 19.01
N ARG A 157 10.92 -2.02 19.76
CA ARG A 157 11.08 -0.65 20.28
C ARG A 157 11.12 0.40 19.16
N ARG A 158 11.78 0.10 18.04
CA ARG A 158 11.80 1.01 16.88
C ARG A 158 10.46 1.10 16.19
N MET A 159 9.74 -0.02 16.01
CA MET A 159 8.39 0.02 15.46
C MET A 159 7.45 0.81 16.35
N VAL A 160 7.54 0.66 17.67
CA VAL A 160 6.76 1.48 18.62
C VAL A 160 7.12 2.95 18.45
N VAL A 161 8.39 3.33 18.40
CA VAL A 161 8.80 4.73 18.17
C VAL A 161 8.29 5.26 16.83
N LEU A 162 8.41 4.48 15.76
CA LEU A 162 7.94 4.84 14.42
C LEU A 162 6.42 5.02 14.37
N MET A 163 5.68 4.06 14.94
CA MET A 163 4.22 4.11 15.02
C MET A 163 3.78 5.27 15.92
N SER A 164 4.49 5.54 17.03
CA SER A 164 4.22 6.69 17.90
C SER A 164 4.47 8.02 17.19
N ILE A 165 5.53 8.15 16.38
CA ILE A 165 5.77 9.36 15.58
C ILE A 165 4.67 9.54 14.53
N VAL A 166 4.32 8.48 13.80
CA VAL A 166 3.22 8.50 12.83
C VAL A 166 1.89 8.86 13.52
N THR A 167 1.65 8.30 14.71
CA THR A 167 0.44 8.56 15.50
C THR A 167 0.43 9.98 16.03
N LEU A 168 1.55 10.52 16.50
CA LEU A 168 1.66 11.92 16.95
C LEU A 168 1.48 12.92 15.81
N LEU A 169 2.03 12.63 14.63
CA LEU A 169 1.80 13.42 13.42
C LEU A 169 0.35 13.31 12.93
N ALA A 170 -0.31 12.17 13.18
CA ALA A 170 -1.73 12.01 12.93
C ALA A 170 -2.61 12.75 13.96
N ILE A 171 -2.20 12.79 15.23
CA ILE A 171 -2.90 13.51 16.30
C ILE A 171 -2.79 15.03 16.11
N SER A 172 -1.69 15.56 15.59
CA SER A 172 -1.58 17.01 15.30
C SER A 172 -2.50 17.49 14.17
N THR A 173 -3.11 16.55 13.44
CA THR A 173 -4.05 16.79 12.34
C THR A 173 -5.39 16.07 12.58
N ILE A 174 -5.74 15.84 13.86
CA ILE A 174 -6.77 14.89 14.28
C ILE A 174 -8.16 15.18 13.72
N ASP A 175 -8.57 16.45 13.56
CA ASP A 175 -9.88 16.78 12.99
C ASP A 175 -9.99 16.42 11.50
N TRP A 176 -8.87 16.53 10.79
CA TRP A 176 -8.77 16.16 9.39
C TRP A 176 -8.63 14.63 9.23
N TRP A 177 -7.87 13.98 10.11
CA TRP A 177 -7.78 12.52 10.15
C TRP A 177 -9.07 11.86 10.62
N LEU A 178 -9.82 12.42 11.57
CA LEU A 178 -11.12 11.87 11.99
C LEU A 178 -12.08 11.86 10.80
N ARG A 179 -12.12 12.93 10.01
CA ARG A 179 -12.95 13.00 8.79
C ARG A 179 -12.51 11.99 7.74
N ILE A 180 -11.20 11.80 7.55
CA ILE A 180 -10.67 10.80 6.62
C ILE A 180 -10.86 9.37 7.13
N ALA A 181 -10.67 9.10 8.42
CA ALA A 181 -10.80 7.79 9.04
C ALA A 181 -12.28 7.36 9.11
N LEU A 182 -13.17 8.27 9.50
CA LEU A 182 -14.61 8.05 9.41
C LEU A 182 -15.04 7.89 7.94
N GLY A 183 -14.53 8.69 7.01
CA GLY A 183 -14.74 8.49 5.57
C GLY A 183 -14.17 7.17 5.04
N TYR A 184 -13.07 6.69 5.59
CA TYR A 184 -12.38 5.45 5.20
C TYR A 184 -13.07 4.21 5.77
N ILE A 185 -13.61 4.28 6.99
CA ILE A 185 -14.35 3.20 7.65
C ILE A 185 -15.80 3.15 7.11
N PHE A 186 -16.48 4.29 7.06
CA PHE A 186 -17.89 4.41 6.66
C PHE A 186 -18.10 4.70 5.17
N LYS A 187 -17.03 4.79 4.38
CA LYS A 187 -17.06 4.98 2.92
C LYS A 187 -17.95 6.15 2.48
N GLY A 188 -18.06 7.20 3.30
CA GLY A 188 -18.85 8.41 3.02
C GLY A 188 -20.23 8.14 2.45
N TYR A 189 -20.98 7.20 3.03
CA TYR A 189 -22.42 7.12 2.85
C TYR A 189 -23.07 8.09 3.82
N ASP A 190 -23.18 9.34 3.38
CA ASP A 190 -24.18 10.27 3.88
C ASP A 190 -25.46 9.95 3.10
N VAL A 191 -26.01 8.77 3.36
CA VAL A 191 -27.20 8.26 2.67
C VAL A 191 -28.13 7.73 3.74
N ASP A 192 -29.06 8.58 4.15
CA ASP A 192 -30.10 8.28 5.13
C ASP A 192 -31.08 7.19 4.67
N GLN A 193 -30.96 6.70 3.43
CA GLN A 193 -31.85 5.67 2.87
C GLN A 193 -31.11 4.57 2.08
N LEU A 194 -31.31 3.33 2.50
CA LEU A 194 -30.80 2.10 1.86
C LEU A 194 -31.21 1.94 0.37
N SER A 195 -32.25 2.65 -0.08
CA SER A 195 -32.74 2.66 -1.46
C SER A 195 -31.80 3.39 -2.44
N GLU A 196 -31.18 4.50 -2.03
CA GLU A 196 -30.24 5.26 -2.87
C GLU A 196 -28.92 4.52 -3.10
N LEU A 197 -28.48 3.75 -2.10
CA LEU A 197 -27.36 2.81 -2.18
C LEU A 197 -27.55 1.75 -3.27
N TYR A 198 -28.79 1.25 -3.43
CA TYR A 198 -29.14 0.26 -4.44
C TYR A 198 -29.21 0.87 -5.85
N ALA A 199 -29.67 2.12 -5.97
CA ALA A 199 -29.73 2.84 -7.23
C ALA A 199 -28.34 3.27 -7.73
N SER A 200 -27.47 3.77 -6.83
CA SER A 200 -26.10 4.20 -7.15
C SER A 200 -25.20 3.02 -7.55
N SER A 201 -25.39 1.84 -6.94
CA SER A 201 -24.58 0.66 -7.25
C SER A 201 -24.88 0.04 -8.63
N ARG A 202 -26.00 0.37 -9.28
CA ARG A 202 -26.38 -0.26 -10.55
C ARG A 202 -25.83 0.40 -11.79
N GLY A 203 -25.26 1.61 -11.69
CA GLY A 203 -24.68 2.31 -12.83
C GLY A 203 -25.73 2.61 -13.90
N PHE A 204 -26.06 3.88 -14.11
CA PHE A 204 -26.89 4.28 -15.24
C PHE A 204 -26.19 3.86 -16.54
N LEU A 205 -26.72 2.83 -17.21
CA LEU A 205 -26.44 2.57 -18.62
C LEU A 205 -27.33 3.54 -19.40
N TYR A 206 -26.78 4.71 -19.73
CA TYR A 206 -27.17 5.46 -20.92
C TYR A 206 -26.00 5.43 -21.90
#